data_AF-A0A2S2N571-F1
#
_entry.id   AF-A0A2S2N571-F1
#
_cell.length_a   1.000
_cell.length_b   1.000
_cell.length_c   1.000
_cell.angle_alpha   90.00
_cell.angle_beta   90.00
_cell.angle_gamma   90.00
#
_symmetry.space_group_name_H-M   'P 1'
#
loop_
_entity.id
_entity.type
_entity.pdbx_description
1 polymer ?
#
loop_
_entity_poly.entity_id
_entity_poly.type
_entity_poly.pdbx_seq_one_letter_code
_entity_poly.pdbx_strand_id
1 'polypeptide(L)'
;ALQERHRELQEQQEELELLMNGIFKGVFVHRYRDVVPEIRGICMEELGLWVRKFPGSFLTDSHLKYLGWTLHDKHGEVRLRCVRALRGIYGIPEMAPNLELFTERFKPRLVAMAQDKEPEVALEALKLLTELD
;
A
#
# COMPACT_ATOMS: atom_id res chain seq x y z
N ALA A 1 18.59 -18.01 29.38
CA ALA A 1 19.39 -17.76 28.15
C ALA A 1 18.51 -17.65 26.91
N LEU A 2 18.14 -18.74 26.22
CA LEU A 2 17.36 -18.65 24.97
C LEU A 2 15.95 -18.05 25.15
N GLN A 3 15.21 -18.46 26.17
CA GLN A 3 13.87 -17.91 26.47
C GLN A 3 13.92 -16.42 26.83
N GLU A 4 14.96 -16.02 27.54
CA GLU A 4 15.17 -14.63 27.94
C GLU A 4 15.54 -13.76 26.73
N ARG A 5 16.42 -14.28 25.86
CA ARG A 5 16.73 -13.61 24.59
C ARG A 5 15.52 -13.51 23.67
N HIS A 6 14.67 -14.54 23.65
CA HIS A 6 13.42 -14.50 22.90
C HIS A 6 12.49 -13.40 23.42
N ARG A 7 12.33 -13.29 24.75
CA ARG A 7 11.53 -12.23 25.38
C ARG A 7 12.07 -10.83 25.04
N GLU A 8 13.39 -10.63 25.16
CA GLU A 8 14.02 -9.35 24.81
C GLU A 8 13.74 -8.94 23.35
N LEU A 9 13.87 -9.88 22.41
CA LEU A 9 13.61 -9.60 21.00
C LEU A 9 12.13 -9.28 20.73
N GLN A 10 11.21 -9.93 21.46
CA GLN A 10 9.78 -9.61 21.37
C GLN A 10 9.49 -8.20 21.89
N GLU A 11 10.03 -7.84 23.06
CA GLU A 11 9.86 -6.50 23.63
C GLU A 11 10.42 -5.41 22.68
N GLN A 12 11.58 -5.64 22.08
CA GLN A 12 12.17 -4.74 21.08
C GLN A 12 11.32 -4.62 19.81
N GLN A 13 10.73 -5.73 19.36
CA GLN A 13 9.81 -5.70 18.22
C GLN A 13 8.55 -4.88 18.53
N GLU A 14 7.95 -5.08 19.71
CA GLU A 14 6.77 -4.33 20.14
C GLU A 14 7.06 -2.82 20.24
N GLU A 15 8.24 -2.43 20.73
CA GLU A 15 8.65 -1.02 20.78
C GLU A 15 8.78 -0.41 19.37
N LEU A 16 9.39 -1.14 18.43
CA LEU A 16 9.49 -0.69 17.04
C LEU A 16 8.11 -0.55 16.40
N GLU A 17 7.20 -1.50 16.63
CA GLU A 17 5.83 -1.44 16.13
C GLU A 17 5.06 -0.23 16.69
N LEU A 18 5.27 0.12 17.96
CA LEU A 18 4.71 1.32 18.58
C LEU A 18 5.22 2.60 17.91
N LEU A 19 6.52 2.69 17.63
CA LEU A 19 7.12 3.84 16.93
C LEU A 19 6.58 3.97 15.50
N MET A 20 6.48 2.86 14.77
CA MET A 20 5.89 2.82 13.43
C MET A 20 4.43 3.28 13.44
N ASN A 21 3.64 2.82 14.41
CA ASN A 21 2.26 3.25 14.60
C ASN A 21 2.16 4.75 14.94
N GLY A 22 3.12 5.27 15.71
CA GLY A 22 3.26 6.69 16.00
C GLY A 22 3.47 7.52 14.72
N ILE A 23 4.37 7.10 13.84
CA ILE A 23 4.57 7.74 12.53
C ILE A 23 3.33 7.63 11.66
N PHE A 24 2.70 6.46 11.64
CA PHE A 24 1.50 6.22 10.84
C PHE A 24 0.35 7.15 11.26
N LYS A 25 0.04 7.20 12.56
CA LYS A 25 -1.04 8.01 13.11
C LYS A 25 -0.71 9.50 13.19
N GLY A 26 0.54 9.86 13.43
CA GLY A 26 0.97 11.26 13.57
C GLY A 26 1.25 11.96 12.25
N VAL A 27 1.66 11.21 11.21
CA VAL A 27 2.10 11.76 9.93
C VAL A 27 1.28 11.20 8.77
N PHE A 28 1.33 9.89 8.55
CA PHE A 28 0.78 9.28 7.33
C PHE A 28 -0.72 9.58 7.14
N VAL A 29 -1.55 9.35 8.16
CA VAL A 29 -3.01 9.58 8.09
C VAL A 29 -3.40 11.05 7.85
N HIS A 30 -2.47 11.97 8.08
CA HIS A 30 -2.65 13.39 7.80
C HIS A 30 -2.09 13.79 6.43
N ARG A 31 -1.03 13.13 5.94
CA ARG A 31 -0.29 13.51 4.73
C ARG A 31 -0.65 12.73 3.47
N TYR A 32 -1.27 11.55 3.57
CA TYR A 32 -1.77 10.84 2.38
C TYR A 32 -2.82 11.64 1.58
N ARG A 33 -3.43 12.65 2.23
CA ARG A 33 -4.45 13.57 1.70
C ARG A 33 -3.99 15.03 1.70
N ASP A 34 -2.69 15.26 1.65
CA ASP A 34 -2.10 16.60 1.57
C ASP A 34 -2.60 17.38 0.35
N VAL A 35 -2.56 18.72 0.41
CA VAL A 35 -2.83 19.57 -0.75
C VAL A 35 -1.78 19.37 -1.85
N VAL A 36 -0.53 19.07 -1.48
CA VAL A 36 0.58 18.84 -2.41
C VAL A 36 0.52 17.40 -2.96
N PRO A 37 0.36 17.22 -4.28
CA PRO A 37 0.28 15.88 -4.89
C PRO A 37 1.51 15.00 -4.66
N GLU A 38 2.71 15.56 -4.74
CA GLU A 38 3.96 14.84 -4.50
C GLU A 38 4.01 14.18 -3.12
N ILE A 39 3.57 14.89 -2.06
CA ILE A 39 3.50 14.35 -0.69
C ILE A 39 2.55 13.17 -0.61
N ARG A 40 1.37 13.27 -1.25
CA ARG A 40 0.40 12.16 -1.32
C ARG A 40 1.00 10.95 -2.03
N GLY A 41 1.71 11.21 -3.13
CA GLY A 41 2.42 10.19 -3.90
C GLY A 41 3.47 9.44 -3.06
N ILE A 42 4.31 10.17 -2.33
CA ILE A 42 5.33 9.61 -1.42
C ILE A 42 4.67 8.71 -0.38
N CYS A 43 3.57 9.17 0.23
CA CYS A 43 2.83 8.36 1.20
C CYS A 43 2.40 7.01 0.59
N MET A 44 1.86 6.99 -0.63
CA MET A 44 1.41 5.74 -1.26
C MET A 44 2.56 4.79 -1.61
N GLU A 45 3.68 5.33 -2.04
CA GLU A 45 4.89 4.55 -2.31
C GLU A 45 5.45 3.91 -1.05
N GLU A 46 5.58 4.68 0.03
CA GLU A 46 6.06 4.19 1.32
C GLU A 46 5.11 3.17 1.94
N LEU A 47 3.80 3.38 1.86
CA LEU A 47 2.83 2.38 2.30
C LEU A 47 3.00 1.06 1.53
N GLY A 48 3.15 1.13 0.21
CA GLY A 48 3.43 -0.05 -0.61
C GLY A 48 4.74 -0.76 -0.24
N LEU A 49 5.76 -0.01 0.21
CA LEU A 49 7.00 -0.57 0.73
C LEU A 49 6.79 -1.25 2.08
N TRP A 50 6.07 -0.63 3.02
CA TRP A 50 5.82 -1.17 4.36
C TRP A 50 5.01 -2.46 4.31
N VAL A 51 3.98 -2.52 3.45
CA VAL A 51 3.20 -3.76 3.22
C VAL A 51 4.10 -4.91 2.79
N ARG A 52 5.04 -4.66 1.86
CA ARG A 52 5.94 -5.71 1.36
C ARG A 52 7.02 -6.10 2.36
N LYS A 53 7.53 -5.15 3.13
CA LYS A 53 8.63 -5.38 4.08
C LYS A 53 8.15 -5.96 5.41
N PHE A 54 6.93 -5.64 5.83
CA PHE A 54 6.39 -6.07 7.10
C PHE A 54 4.89 -6.41 7.01
N PRO A 55 4.55 -7.44 6.22
CA PRO A 55 3.16 -7.79 5.93
C PRO A 55 2.36 -8.16 7.18
N GLY A 56 2.99 -8.76 8.19
CA GLY A 56 2.32 -9.14 9.45
C GLY A 56 1.67 -7.96 10.19
N SER A 57 2.12 -6.73 9.96
CA SER A 57 1.54 -5.52 10.56
C SER A 57 0.80 -4.64 9.54
N PHE A 58 1.28 -4.58 8.30
CA PHE A 58 0.77 -3.63 7.29
C PHE A 58 -0.14 -4.24 6.22
N LEU A 59 -0.10 -5.56 5.98
CA LEU A 59 -0.98 -6.21 4.99
C LEU A 59 -2.36 -6.47 5.62
N THR A 60 -3.09 -5.39 5.85
CA THR A 60 -4.43 -5.41 6.45
C THR A 60 -5.35 -4.43 5.72
N ASP A 61 -6.67 -4.66 5.77
CA ASP A 61 -7.66 -3.76 5.17
C ASP A 61 -7.57 -2.32 5.70
N SER A 62 -7.23 -2.17 6.98
CA SER A 62 -7.10 -0.87 7.63
C SER A 62 -5.99 0.01 7.01
N HIS A 63 -4.97 -0.62 6.44
CA HIS A 63 -3.87 0.03 5.73
C HIS A 63 -4.13 0.08 4.21
N LEU A 64 -4.55 -1.04 3.60
CA LEU A 64 -4.76 -1.13 2.14
C LEU A 64 -5.84 -0.16 1.64
N LYS A 65 -6.84 0.18 2.46
CA LYS A 65 -7.86 1.18 2.09
C LYS A 65 -7.28 2.50 1.60
N TYR A 66 -6.10 2.91 2.09
CA TYR A 66 -5.47 4.17 1.68
C TYR A 66 -4.97 4.10 0.23
N LEU A 67 -4.38 2.98 -0.19
CA LEU A 67 -4.07 2.74 -1.61
C LEU A 67 -5.36 2.76 -2.44
N GLY A 68 -6.39 2.02 -2.02
CA GLY A 68 -7.66 1.92 -2.76
C GLY A 68 -8.40 3.25 -2.93
N TRP A 69 -8.47 4.06 -1.87
CA TRP A 69 -9.03 5.41 -1.96
C TRP A 69 -8.22 6.31 -2.89
N THR A 70 -6.89 6.23 -2.81
CA THR A 70 -5.99 7.12 -3.54
C THR A 70 -5.85 6.77 -5.02
N LEU A 71 -6.32 5.58 -5.46
CA LEU A 71 -6.57 5.29 -6.89
C LEU A 71 -7.54 6.30 -7.55
N HIS A 72 -8.31 7.05 -6.77
CA HIS A 72 -9.25 8.08 -7.24
C HIS A 72 -8.64 9.49 -7.21
N ASP A 73 -7.34 9.64 -6.96
CA ASP A 73 -6.69 10.96 -6.94
C ASP A 73 -6.87 11.70 -8.28
N LYS A 74 -6.99 13.02 -8.21
CA LYS A 74 -7.15 13.88 -9.41
C LYS A 74 -5.87 13.94 -10.26
N HIS A 75 -4.71 13.71 -9.65
CA HIS A 75 -3.39 13.84 -10.28
C HIS A 75 -2.86 12.48 -10.72
N GLY A 76 -2.42 12.38 -11.98
CA GLY A 76 -1.95 11.11 -12.56
C GLY A 76 -0.75 10.53 -11.81
N GLU A 77 0.19 11.37 -11.38
CA GLU A 77 1.39 10.92 -10.66
C GLU A 77 1.07 10.17 -9.36
N VAL A 78 0.03 10.58 -8.64
CA VAL A 78 -0.37 9.94 -7.38
C VAL A 78 -1.02 8.59 -7.69
N ARG A 79 -1.92 8.55 -8.69
CA ARG A 79 -2.52 7.30 -9.16
C ARG A 79 -1.47 6.32 -9.66
N LEU A 80 -0.46 6.80 -10.38
CA LEU A 80 0.67 6.00 -10.88
C LEU A 80 1.43 5.32 -9.73
N ARG A 81 1.74 6.07 -8.67
CA ARG A 81 2.41 5.52 -7.47
C ARG A 81 1.55 4.50 -6.75
N CYS A 82 0.23 4.72 -6.65
CA CYS A 82 -0.69 3.71 -6.09
C CYS A 82 -0.67 2.40 -6.88
N VAL A 83 -0.77 2.48 -8.21
CA VAL A 83 -0.79 1.28 -9.06
C VAL A 83 0.54 0.54 -8.98
N ARG A 84 1.68 1.24 -9.03
CA ARG A 84 3.01 0.63 -8.86
C ARG A 84 3.19 -0.02 -7.49
N ALA A 85 2.70 0.62 -6.44
CA ALA A 85 2.69 0.05 -5.10
C ALA A 85 1.89 -1.26 -5.06
N LEU A 86 0.67 -1.27 -5.62
CA LEU A 86 -0.16 -2.47 -5.71
C LEU A 86 0.52 -3.58 -6.53
N ARG A 87 1.09 -3.28 -7.70
CA ARG A 87 1.86 -4.25 -8.50
C ARG A 87 2.98 -4.89 -7.71
N GLY A 88 3.72 -4.08 -6.93
CA GLY A 88 4.76 -4.60 -6.06
C GLY A 88 4.23 -5.59 -5.02
N ILE A 89 2.99 -5.44 -4.54
CA ILE A 89 2.39 -6.32 -3.54
C ILE A 89 1.81 -7.58 -4.22
N TYR A 90 1.04 -7.43 -5.30
CA TYR A 90 0.49 -8.56 -6.06
C TYR A 90 1.57 -9.44 -6.71
N GLY A 91 2.70 -8.84 -7.09
CA GLY A 91 3.87 -9.56 -7.60
C GLY A 91 4.56 -10.49 -6.58
N ILE A 92 4.10 -10.52 -5.31
CA ILE A 92 4.55 -11.47 -4.28
C ILE A 92 3.44 -12.52 -4.09
N PRO A 93 3.61 -13.75 -4.61
CA PRO A 93 2.56 -14.77 -4.61
C PRO A 93 1.97 -15.08 -3.24
N GLU A 94 2.77 -15.01 -2.17
CA GLU A 94 2.34 -15.28 -0.80
C GLU A 94 1.42 -14.20 -0.23
N MET A 95 1.46 -12.98 -0.80
CA MET A 95 0.63 -11.85 -0.36
C MET A 95 -0.73 -11.81 -1.09
N ALA A 96 -0.79 -12.29 -2.32
CA ALA A 96 -1.98 -12.20 -3.17
C ALA A 96 -3.29 -12.71 -2.52
N PRO A 97 -3.31 -13.84 -1.79
CA PRO A 97 -4.54 -14.31 -1.13
C PRO A 97 -5.11 -13.31 -0.12
N ASN A 98 -4.26 -12.52 0.53
CA ASN A 98 -4.68 -11.53 1.53
C ASN A 98 -5.25 -10.25 0.90
N LEU A 99 -5.23 -10.14 -0.44
CA LEU A 99 -5.74 -9.00 -1.17
C LEU A 99 -7.15 -9.22 -1.72
N GLU A 100 -7.73 -10.42 -1.60
CA GLU A 100 -9.00 -10.79 -2.25
C GLU A 100 -10.13 -9.77 -2.00
N LEU A 101 -10.36 -9.38 -0.75
CA LEU A 101 -11.38 -8.39 -0.40
C LEU A 101 -11.08 -7.00 -0.97
N PHE A 102 -9.80 -6.61 -0.99
CA PHE A 102 -9.36 -5.37 -1.62
C PHE A 102 -9.61 -5.43 -3.14
N THR A 103 -9.24 -6.55 -3.78
CA THR A 103 -9.44 -6.77 -5.22
C THR A 103 -10.92 -6.69 -5.55
N GLU A 104 -11.78 -7.44 -4.85
CA GLU A 104 -13.23 -7.45 -5.10
C GLU A 104 -13.81 -6.03 -5.04
N ARG A 105 -13.43 -5.27 -4.00
CA ARG A 105 -13.93 -3.91 -3.78
C ARG A 105 -13.45 -2.91 -4.83
N PHE A 106 -12.17 -2.96 -5.22
CA PHE A 106 -11.55 -1.94 -6.07
C PHE A 106 -11.34 -2.38 -7.52
N LYS A 107 -11.66 -3.62 -7.90
CA LYS A 107 -11.56 -4.15 -9.26
C LYS A 107 -12.24 -3.26 -10.30
N PRO A 108 -13.49 -2.75 -10.10
CA PRO A 108 -14.10 -1.84 -11.06
C PRO A 108 -13.25 -0.58 -11.32
N ARG A 109 -12.61 -0.04 -10.28
CA ARG A 109 -11.72 1.11 -10.41
C ARG A 109 -10.42 0.76 -11.12
N LEU A 110 -9.79 -0.38 -10.79
CA LEU A 110 -8.57 -0.85 -11.44
C LEU A 110 -8.79 -1.07 -12.95
N VAL A 111 -9.90 -1.70 -13.33
CA VAL A 111 -10.30 -1.88 -14.74
C VAL A 111 -10.52 -0.53 -15.42
N ALA A 112 -11.22 0.40 -14.79
CA ALA A 112 -11.42 1.74 -15.35
C ALA A 112 -10.09 2.50 -15.55
N MET A 113 -9.09 2.25 -14.72
CA MET A 113 -7.76 2.85 -14.86
C MET A 113 -6.98 2.32 -16.06
N ALA A 114 -7.34 1.18 -16.66
CA ALA A 114 -6.76 0.76 -17.95
C ALA A 114 -7.06 1.76 -19.08
N GLN A 115 -8.05 2.64 -18.88
CA GLN A 115 -8.40 3.74 -19.78
C GLN A 115 -8.15 5.11 -19.12
N ASP A 116 -7.19 5.19 -18.18
CA ASP A 116 -6.83 6.45 -17.55
C ASP A 116 -6.38 7.48 -18.60
N LYS A 117 -6.73 8.75 -18.37
CA LYS A 117 -6.36 9.87 -19.24
C LYS A 117 -4.83 10.03 -19.39
N GLU A 118 -4.07 9.54 -18.42
CA GLU A 118 -2.61 9.57 -18.45
C GLU A 118 -2.06 8.22 -18.91
N PRO A 119 -1.35 8.17 -20.07
CA PRO A 119 -0.94 6.89 -20.68
C PRO A 119 -0.09 6.00 -19.78
N GLU A 120 0.78 6.58 -18.95
CA GLU A 120 1.61 5.80 -18.02
C GLU A 120 0.78 5.12 -16.93
N VAL A 121 -0.27 5.79 -16.44
CA VAL A 121 -1.19 5.20 -15.45
C VAL A 121 -1.96 4.05 -16.08
N ALA A 122 -2.46 4.25 -17.32
CA ALA A 122 -3.17 3.21 -18.06
C ALA A 122 -2.29 1.98 -18.31
N LEU A 123 -1.04 2.19 -18.73
CA LEU A 123 -0.08 1.12 -18.95
C LEU A 123 0.20 0.32 -17.67
N GLU A 124 0.45 1.00 -16.55
CA GLU A 124 0.71 0.32 -15.27
C GLU A 124 -0.54 -0.39 -14.75
N ALA A 125 -1.74 0.17 -14.96
CA ALA A 125 -2.99 -0.48 -14.57
C ALA A 125 -3.23 -1.76 -15.38
N LEU A 126 -2.93 -1.76 -16.68
CA LEU A 126 -3.00 -2.96 -17.52
C LEU A 126 -2.05 -4.05 -17.03
N LYS A 127 -0.78 -3.70 -16.72
CA LYS A 127 0.18 -4.65 -16.15
C LYS A 127 -0.28 -5.21 -14.81
N LEU A 128 -0.89 -4.38 -13.95
CA LEU A 128 -1.47 -4.85 -12.69
C LEU A 128 -2.60 -5.84 -12.95
N LEU A 129 -3.52 -5.55 -13.88
CA LEU A 129 -4.64 -6.44 -14.18
C LEU A 129 -4.18 -7.81 -14.67
N THR A 130 -3.08 -7.88 -15.43
CA THR A 130 -2.49 -9.18 -15.85
C THR A 130 -1.87 -9.98 -14.70
N GLU A 131 -1.58 -9.33 -13.56
CA GLU A 131 -1.12 -10.02 -12.34
C GLU A 131 -2.30 -10.50 -11.47
N LEU A 132 -3.54 -10.10 -11.80
CA LEU A 132 -4.77 -10.47 -11.08
C LEU A 132 -5.55 -11.63 -11.74
N ASP A 133 -5.22 -11.96 -12.99
CA ASP A 133 -5.80 -13.09 -13.76
C ASP A 133 -5.02 -14.39 -13.48
#